data_AF-A0A0M8RNS8-F1
#
_entry.id   AF-A0A0M8RNS8-F1
#
_cell.length_a   1.000
_cell.length_b   1.000
_cell.length_c   1.000
_cell.angle_alpha   90.00
_cell.angle_beta   90.00
_cell.angle_gamma   90.00
#
_symmetry.space_group_name_H-M   'P 1'
#
loop_
_entity.id
_entity.type
_entity.pdbx_description
1 polymer ?
#
loop_
_entity_poly.entity_id
_entity_poly.type
_entity_poly.pdbx_seq_one_letter_code
_entity_poly.pdbx_strand_id
1 'polypeptide(L)'
;MHNYLLNLADKNPDALARIIADADAGRTFKRDDLMRDLPGFADLKNEGHRLAVVAALGRLSVGFHASHAVGVAVDNSRPSIYHWRDDIERTPARKRDILRQKNDPKLKNISRSRGVAGHEGTDFASTAPSGAKDAPPAAKAKLYLNNRYGQEAVSDALKALSNMQPDLTGRNYAAVEVVDHKTGEVHYVVDSSVSNDKLPRPVHSEPHIGGWIERLNEGLEGTPVPEKDRYEVRTMYTEREPCGTSQGHADCSSYIVHYVASEATTHYGTGYRKGPQAEPFDAEADLRPQVNSTRDAMNADFQRHVNALGDVFMRFAGYQPIGQP
;
A
#
# COMPACT_ATOMS: atom_id res chain seq x y z
N MET A 1 -5.72 -9.92 -9.23
CA MET A 1 -4.73 -8.84 -9.35
C MET A 1 -3.41 -9.36 -9.94
N HIS A 2 -2.72 -10.33 -9.34
CA HIS A 2 -1.40 -10.78 -9.85
C HIS A 2 -1.43 -11.24 -11.31
N ASN A 3 -2.40 -12.06 -11.72
CA ASN A 3 -2.54 -12.49 -13.12
C ASN A 3 -2.74 -11.32 -14.09
N TYR A 4 -3.41 -10.24 -13.64
CA TYR A 4 -3.57 -9.04 -14.44
C TYR A 4 -2.22 -8.33 -14.62
N LEU A 5 -1.46 -8.13 -13.53
CA LEU A 5 -0.14 -7.50 -13.58
C LEU A 5 0.89 -8.33 -14.36
N LEU A 6 0.86 -9.67 -14.23
CA LEU A 6 1.72 -10.56 -15.02
C LEU A 6 1.40 -10.46 -16.51
N ASN A 7 0.11 -10.48 -16.87
CA ASN A 7 -0.31 -10.31 -18.27
C ASN A 7 0.07 -8.92 -18.80
N LEU A 8 -0.06 -7.88 -17.98
CA LEU A 8 0.38 -6.53 -18.33
C LEU A 8 1.90 -6.50 -18.58
N ALA A 9 2.70 -7.07 -17.67
CA ALA A 9 4.15 -7.17 -17.82
C ALA A 9 4.57 -7.96 -19.08
N ASP A 10 3.84 -9.02 -19.42
CA ASP A 10 4.18 -9.89 -20.55
C ASP A 10 3.73 -9.33 -21.91
N LYS A 11 2.51 -8.79 -21.97
CA LYS A 11 1.86 -8.44 -23.24
C LYS A 11 1.82 -6.96 -23.51
N ASN A 12 1.94 -6.13 -22.48
CA ASN A 12 1.86 -4.68 -22.58
C ASN A 12 2.92 -3.99 -21.69
N PRO A 13 4.20 -4.42 -21.73
CA PRO A 13 5.24 -3.84 -20.87
C PRO A 13 5.35 -2.32 -21.08
N ASP A 14 5.20 -1.83 -22.31
CA ASP A 14 5.29 -0.39 -22.59
C ASP A 14 4.22 0.44 -21.87
N ALA A 15 3.02 -0.10 -21.66
CA ALA A 15 1.98 0.60 -20.91
C ALA A 15 2.37 0.76 -19.44
N LEU A 16 2.85 -0.33 -18.82
CA LEU A 16 3.35 -0.30 -17.45
C LEU A 16 4.58 0.63 -17.32
N ALA A 17 5.52 0.54 -18.25
CA ALA A 17 6.72 1.38 -18.28
C ALA A 17 6.39 2.87 -18.34
N ARG A 18 5.41 3.26 -19.18
CA ARG A 18 4.93 4.65 -19.25
C ARG A 18 4.33 5.11 -17.93
N ILE A 19 3.45 4.31 -17.31
CA ILE A 19 2.85 4.68 -16.01
C ILE A 19 3.93 4.89 -14.95
N ILE A 20 4.92 4.01 -14.88
CA ILE A 20 6.03 4.15 -13.93
C ILE A 20 6.85 5.41 -14.24
N ALA A 21 7.26 5.62 -15.49
CA ALA A 21 8.08 6.77 -15.88
C ALA A 21 7.37 8.11 -15.64
N ASP A 22 6.09 8.20 -16.00
CA ASP A 22 5.27 9.38 -15.75
C ASP A 22 5.11 9.63 -14.25
N ALA A 23 4.91 8.58 -13.44
CA ALA A 23 4.82 8.71 -12.00
C ALA A 23 6.16 9.15 -11.38
N ASP A 24 7.30 8.64 -11.87
CA ASP A 24 8.64 9.09 -11.48
C ASP A 24 8.85 10.58 -11.82
N ALA A 25 8.24 11.05 -12.92
CA ALA A 25 8.22 12.46 -13.31
C ALA A 25 7.23 13.31 -12.50
N GLY A 26 6.54 12.73 -11.50
CA GLY A 26 5.63 13.42 -10.59
C GLY A 26 4.18 13.48 -11.06
N ARG A 27 3.81 12.77 -12.14
CA ARG A 27 2.41 12.69 -12.59
C ARG A 27 1.60 11.88 -11.57
N THR A 28 0.53 12.47 -11.07
CA THR A 28 -0.52 11.77 -10.35
C THR A 28 -1.57 11.25 -11.34
N PHE A 29 -2.16 10.10 -11.06
CA PHE A 29 -3.17 9.49 -11.95
C PHE A 29 -4.52 9.44 -11.26
N LYS A 30 -5.52 10.02 -11.92
CA LYS A 30 -6.92 9.85 -11.55
C LYS A 30 -7.41 8.48 -12.02
N ARG A 31 -8.56 8.06 -11.53
CA ARG A 31 -9.20 6.81 -11.96
C ARG A 31 -9.29 6.70 -13.46
N ASP A 32 -9.76 7.77 -14.10
CA ASP A 32 -10.00 7.78 -15.54
C ASP A 32 -8.67 7.77 -16.33
N ASP A 33 -7.58 8.29 -15.75
CA ASP A 33 -6.26 8.16 -16.34
C ASP A 33 -5.79 6.71 -16.34
N LEU A 34 -5.88 6.00 -15.21
CA LEU A 34 -5.50 4.58 -15.15
C LEU A 34 -6.42 3.70 -16.00
N MET A 35 -7.73 3.99 -16.06
CA MET A 35 -8.65 3.26 -16.94
C MET A 35 -8.31 3.41 -18.42
N ARG A 36 -7.80 4.58 -18.82
CA ARG A 36 -7.38 4.87 -20.19
C ARG A 36 -5.99 4.31 -20.50
N ASP A 37 -5.05 4.50 -19.58
CA ASP A 37 -3.61 4.32 -19.85
C ASP A 37 -3.12 2.89 -19.50
N LEU A 38 -3.86 2.13 -18.67
CA LEU A 38 -3.58 0.72 -18.33
C LEU A 38 -4.58 -0.24 -19.00
N PRO A 39 -4.17 -1.00 -20.03
CA PRO A 39 -5.01 -1.99 -20.69
C PRO A 39 -5.67 -2.96 -19.70
N GLY A 40 -6.98 -3.16 -19.83
CA GLY A 40 -7.77 -4.08 -19.00
C GLY A 40 -8.01 -3.62 -17.56
N PHE A 41 -7.55 -2.43 -17.15
CA PHE A 41 -7.76 -1.93 -15.79
C PHE A 41 -9.24 -1.64 -15.50
N ALA A 42 -9.95 -1.06 -16.47
CA ALA A 42 -11.38 -0.80 -16.39
C ALA A 42 -12.22 -2.09 -16.26
N ASP A 43 -11.72 -3.19 -16.83
CA ASP A 43 -12.40 -4.49 -16.87
C ASP A 43 -12.18 -5.33 -15.59
N LEU A 44 -11.41 -4.82 -14.63
CA LEU A 44 -11.22 -5.49 -13.35
C LEU A 44 -12.56 -5.58 -12.59
N LYS A 45 -12.83 -6.78 -12.06
CA LYS A 45 -14.14 -7.21 -11.53
C LYS A 45 -14.83 -6.23 -10.56
N ASN A 46 -14.06 -5.51 -9.76
CA ASN A 46 -14.55 -4.51 -8.81
C ASN A 46 -13.44 -3.54 -8.41
N GLU A 47 -13.82 -2.50 -7.68
CA GLU A 47 -12.98 -1.45 -7.10
C GLU A 47 -11.83 -2.06 -6.27
N GLY A 48 -12.10 -3.10 -5.49
CA GLY A 48 -11.09 -3.81 -4.71
C GLY A 48 -9.96 -4.41 -5.56
N HIS A 49 -10.27 -4.93 -6.75
CA HIS A 49 -9.24 -5.43 -7.67
C HIS A 49 -8.40 -4.29 -8.27
N ARG A 50 -9.03 -3.16 -8.60
CA ARG A 50 -8.34 -1.95 -9.08
C ARG A 50 -7.41 -1.40 -8.00
N LEU A 51 -7.88 -1.26 -6.77
CA LEU A 51 -7.07 -0.80 -5.66
C LEU A 51 -5.94 -1.77 -5.29
N ALA A 52 -6.16 -3.08 -5.42
CA ALA A 52 -5.08 -4.06 -5.25
C ALA A 52 -3.97 -3.87 -6.30
N VAL A 53 -4.33 -3.52 -7.55
CA VAL A 53 -3.35 -3.18 -8.59
C VAL A 53 -2.62 -1.89 -8.23
N VAL A 54 -3.34 -0.86 -7.79
CA VAL A 54 -2.75 0.44 -7.42
C VAL A 54 -1.80 0.31 -6.22
N ALA A 55 -2.16 -0.46 -5.19
CA ALA A 55 -1.27 -0.78 -4.07
C ALA A 55 -0.02 -1.54 -4.54
N ALA A 56 -0.20 -2.52 -5.44
CA ALA A 56 0.92 -3.27 -6.02
C ALA A 56 1.86 -2.38 -6.85
N LEU A 57 1.33 -1.42 -7.62
CA LEU A 57 2.16 -0.44 -8.33
C LEU A 57 2.96 0.45 -7.37
N GLY A 58 2.33 0.94 -6.30
CA GLY A 58 3.05 1.69 -5.26
C GLY A 58 4.09 0.87 -4.50
N ARG A 59 3.94 -0.45 -4.46
CA ARG A 59 4.93 -1.36 -3.90
C ARG A 59 6.07 -1.69 -4.86
N LEU A 60 5.78 -1.75 -6.15
CA LEU A 60 6.74 -2.08 -7.19
C LEU A 60 7.56 -0.86 -7.65
N SER A 61 7.02 0.35 -7.51
CA SER A 61 7.65 1.61 -7.94
C SER A 61 7.64 2.64 -6.82
N VAL A 62 8.83 3.10 -6.42
CA VAL A 62 8.97 4.18 -5.43
C VAL A 62 8.43 5.52 -5.95
N GLY A 63 8.57 5.83 -7.23
CA GLY A 63 7.98 7.03 -7.81
C GLY A 63 6.46 6.94 -7.94
N PHE A 64 5.91 5.77 -8.28
CA PHE A 64 4.47 5.55 -8.22
C PHE A 64 3.92 5.71 -6.80
N HIS A 65 4.61 5.15 -5.79
CA HIS A 65 4.29 5.40 -4.39
C HIS A 65 4.31 6.90 -4.11
N ALA A 66 5.39 7.61 -4.46
CA ALA A 66 5.55 9.03 -4.18
C ALA A 66 4.44 9.89 -4.79
N SER A 67 4.07 9.62 -6.04
CA SER A 67 3.03 10.39 -6.76
C SER A 67 1.62 10.09 -6.28
N HIS A 68 1.39 8.94 -5.65
CA HIS A 68 0.08 8.58 -5.07
C HIS A 68 0.08 8.59 -3.55
N ALA A 69 1.12 9.13 -2.91
CA ALA A 69 1.21 9.09 -1.46
C ALA A 69 0.32 10.11 -0.76
N VAL A 70 0.12 9.88 0.53
CA VAL A 70 -0.28 10.91 1.49
C VAL A 70 0.54 12.17 1.27
N GLY A 71 -0.13 13.29 1.05
CA GLY A 71 0.48 14.59 0.80
C GLY A 71 0.65 14.98 -0.67
N VAL A 72 0.34 14.07 -1.61
CA VAL A 72 0.56 14.31 -3.05
C VAL A 72 -0.68 13.99 -3.89
N ALA A 73 -1.29 12.81 -3.70
CA ALA A 73 -2.29 12.22 -4.61
C ALA A 73 -3.55 13.05 -4.90
N VAL A 74 -3.88 13.99 -4.01
CA VAL A 74 -5.15 14.74 -4.01
C VAL A 74 -4.86 16.24 -3.95
N ASP A 75 -4.13 16.66 -2.92
CA ASP A 75 -3.74 18.03 -2.68
C ASP A 75 -2.37 18.07 -2.00
N ASN A 76 -1.45 18.85 -2.57
CA ASN A 76 -0.07 19.05 -2.09
C ASN A 76 0.20 20.48 -1.60
N SER A 77 -0.84 21.29 -1.41
CA SER A 77 -0.72 22.70 -1.01
C SER A 77 -0.26 22.91 0.45
N ARG A 78 -0.26 21.84 1.26
CA ARG A 78 0.02 21.94 2.69
C ARG A 78 1.52 21.97 3.00
N PRO A 79 1.98 22.88 3.87
CA PRO A 79 3.38 22.90 4.31
C PRO A 79 3.75 21.67 5.17
N SER A 80 2.79 21.12 5.93
CA SER A 80 2.92 19.81 6.56
C SER A 80 1.66 18.99 6.41
N ILE A 81 1.85 17.73 6.04
CA ILE A 81 0.79 16.77 5.75
C ILE A 81 0.35 16.00 7.02
N TYR A 82 1.03 16.25 8.14
CA TYR A 82 0.79 15.61 9.45
C TYR A 82 0.35 16.58 10.55
N HIS A 83 0.25 17.87 10.23
CA HIS A 83 -0.18 18.88 11.19
C HIS A 83 -1.71 19.01 11.21
N TRP A 84 -2.28 18.77 12.37
CA TRP A 84 -3.67 19.04 12.70
C TRP A 84 -3.84 20.53 13.02
N ARG A 85 -4.93 21.17 12.59
CA ARG A 85 -5.25 22.56 12.95
C ARG A 85 -5.46 22.74 14.46
N ASP A 86 -4.89 23.76 15.06
CA ASP A 86 -5.07 24.00 16.51
C ASP A 86 -6.39 24.76 16.82
N ASP A 87 -7.02 25.37 15.81
CA ASP A 87 -8.23 26.21 15.92
C ASP A 87 -9.56 25.46 15.69
N ILE A 88 -9.51 24.13 15.51
CA ILE A 88 -10.69 23.28 15.35
C ILE A 88 -10.90 22.46 16.62
N GLU A 89 -12.09 22.61 17.22
CA GLU A 89 -12.55 21.68 18.24
C GLU A 89 -12.92 20.34 17.59
N ARG A 90 -12.15 19.30 17.93
CA ARG A 90 -12.38 17.94 17.49
C ARG A 90 -13.10 17.20 18.58
N THR A 91 -14.18 16.52 18.24
CA THR A 91 -14.77 15.50 19.11
C THR A 91 -14.25 14.13 18.66
N PRO A 92 -13.18 13.60 19.28
CA PRO A 92 -12.62 12.32 18.88
C PRO A 92 -13.63 11.22 19.21
N ALA A 93 -13.94 10.36 18.23
CA ALA A 93 -14.86 9.25 18.44
C ALA A 93 -14.34 8.25 19.49
N ARG A 94 -13.00 8.12 19.66
CA ARG A 94 -12.37 7.18 20.59
C ARG A 94 -11.10 7.72 21.24
N LYS A 95 -10.73 7.16 22.40
CA LYS A 95 -9.51 7.51 23.15
C LYS A 95 -8.21 7.37 22.33
N ARG A 96 -8.14 6.40 21.41
CA ARG A 96 -6.97 6.20 20.55
C ARG A 96 -6.86 7.28 19.46
N ASP A 97 -7.99 7.85 19.05
CA ASP A 97 -8.02 8.91 18.05
C ASP A 97 -7.53 10.24 18.63
N ILE A 98 -7.75 10.48 19.94
CA ILE A 98 -7.10 11.59 20.67
C ILE A 98 -5.59 11.57 20.45
N LEU A 99 -4.96 10.39 20.54
CA LEU A 99 -3.52 10.26 20.37
C LEU A 99 -3.08 10.48 18.92
N ARG A 100 -3.91 10.09 17.94
CA ARG A 100 -3.64 10.28 16.50
C ARG A 100 -3.83 11.74 16.06
N GLN A 101 -4.75 12.45 16.71
CA GLN A 101 -5.08 13.85 16.46
C GLN A 101 -4.19 14.82 17.26
N LYS A 102 -3.20 14.31 18.01
CA LYS A 102 -2.20 15.13 18.69
C LYS A 102 -1.05 15.50 17.74
N ASN A 103 -0.83 16.81 17.57
CA ASN A 103 0.34 17.33 16.87
C ASN A 103 1.65 16.85 17.51
N ASP A 104 2.50 16.20 16.69
CA ASP A 104 3.87 15.86 17.06
C ASP A 104 4.81 16.95 16.54
N PRO A 105 5.56 17.66 17.40
CA PRO A 105 6.51 18.69 16.98
C PRO A 105 7.53 18.20 15.95
N LYS A 106 7.89 16.89 15.97
CA LYS A 106 8.82 16.30 15.00
C LYS A 106 8.23 16.17 13.60
N LEU A 107 6.91 16.27 13.46
CA LEU A 107 6.19 16.15 12.18
C LEU A 107 5.73 17.50 11.61
N LYS A 108 5.99 18.60 12.34
CA LYS A 108 5.47 19.94 11.99
C LYS A 108 5.89 20.42 10.60
N ASN A 109 7.07 20.03 10.10
CA ASN A 109 7.61 20.49 8.81
C ASN A 109 7.78 19.34 7.80
N ILE A 110 7.10 18.21 8.03
CA ILE A 110 7.18 17.07 7.12
C ILE A 110 6.13 17.25 6.03
N SER A 111 6.60 17.53 4.82
CA SER A 111 5.79 17.65 3.60
C SER A 111 5.77 16.37 2.75
N ARG A 112 6.63 15.38 3.08
CA ARG A 112 6.76 14.13 2.34
C ARG A 112 6.13 12.96 3.10
N SER A 113 5.47 12.05 2.38
CA SER A 113 4.97 10.81 3.01
C SER A 113 6.09 10.02 3.66
N ARG A 114 5.84 9.60 4.89
CA ARG A 114 6.70 8.71 5.65
C ARG A 114 6.73 7.29 5.09
N GLY A 115 5.66 6.80 4.47
CA GLY A 115 5.69 5.49 3.83
C GLY A 115 6.58 5.50 2.59
N VAL A 116 6.57 6.59 1.82
CA VAL A 116 7.52 6.81 0.72
C VAL A 116 8.95 6.86 1.24
N ALA A 117 9.22 7.64 2.30
CA ALA A 117 10.56 7.68 2.90
C ALA A 117 10.99 6.31 3.47
N GLY A 118 10.03 5.50 3.91
CA GLY A 118 10.24 4.11 4.31
C GLY A 118 10.60 3.22 3.12
N HIS A 119 9.89 3.36 1.99
CA HIS A 119 10.12 2.66 0.72
C HIS A 119 11.50 2.99 0.14
N GLU A 120 11.87 4.27 0.03
CA GLU A 120 13.21 4.70 -0.42
C GLU A 120 14.34 4.20 0.48
N GLY A 121 14.05 4.02 1.77
CA GLY A 121 14.99 3.45 2.72
C GLY A 121 15.16 1.94 2.59
N THR A 122 14.37 1.27 1.74
CA THR A 122 14.53 -0.16 1.46
C THR A 122 15.49 -0.36 0.30
N ASP A 123 16.48 -1.23 0.50
CA ASP A 123 17.39 -1.66 -0.55
C ASP A 123 17.22 -3.17 -0.78
N PHE A 124 16.29 -3.49 -1.69
CA PHE A 124 16.07 -4.87 -2.09
C PHE A 124 17.25 -5.44 -2.92
N ALA A 125 18.05 -4.58 -3.56
CA ALA A 125 19.25 -5.00 -4.29
C ALA A 125 20.28 -5.61 -3.33
N SER A 126 20.54 -4.94 -2.21
CA SER A 126 21.49 -5.38 -1.17
C SER A 126 20.92 -6.39 -0.16
N THR A 127 19.64 -6.75 -0.27
CA THR A 127 19.04 -7.74 0.62
C THR A 127 19.64 -9.13 0.40
N ALA A 128 20.21 -9.73 1.46
CA ALA A 128 20.73 -11.10 1.41
C ALA A 128 19.59 -12.14 1.34
N PRO A 129 19.68 -13.15 0.45
CA PRO A 129 18.67 -14.19 0.36
C PRO A 129 18.72 -15.11 1.59
N SER A 130 17.56 -15.45 2.15
CA SER A 130 17.47 -16.40 3.28
C SER A 130 16.14 -17.15 3.29
N GLY A 131 16.22 -18.45 3.54
CA GLY A 131 15.07 -19.33 3.73
C GLY A 131 14.76 -19.62 5.20
N ALA A 132 15.46 -18.98 6.13
CA ALA A 132 15.23 -19.20 7.56
C ALA A 132 13.80 -18.83 7.94
N LYS A 133 13.22 -19.55 8.92
CA LYS A 133 11.83 -19.37 9.34
C LYS A 133 11.52 -17.93 9.75
N ASP A 134 12.46 -17.28 10.42
CA ASP A 134 12.40 -15.91 10.94
C ASP A 134 12.98 -14.86 9.98
N ALA A 135 13.48 -15.26 8.80
CA ALA A 135 13.98 -14.32 7.82
C ALA A 135 12.87 -13.34 7.38
N PRO A 136 13.21 -12.05 7.17
CA PRO A 136 12.25 -11.05 6.73
C PRO A 136 11.69 -11.39 5.34
N PRO A 137 10.46 -10.94 5.01
CA PRO A 137 9.84 -11.28 3.72
C PRO A 137 10.69 -10.94 2.48
N ALA A 138 11.46 -9.85 2.54
CA ALA A 138 12.38 -9.46 1.47
C ALA A 138 13.50 -10.50 1.26
N ALA A 139 14.11 -11.01 2.32
CA ALA A 139 15.16 -12.03 2.20
C ALA A 139 14.61 -13.35 1.61
N LYS A 140 13.39 -13.74 2.01
CA LYS A 140 12.69 -14.91 1.44
C LYS A 140 12.31 -14.69 -0.02
N ALA A 141 11.83 -13.49 -0.37
CA ALA A 141 11.52 -13.13 -1.74
C ALA A 141 12.78 -13.13 -2.62
N LYS A 142 13.91 -12.60 -2.13
CA LYS A 142 15.20 -12.64 -2.84
C LYS A 142 15.64 -14.08 -3.11
N LEU A 143 15.53 -14.97 -2.11
CA LEU A 143 15.83 -16.40 -2.30
C LEU A 143 14.88 -17.04 -3.33
N TYR A 144 13.58 -16.77 -3.23
CA TYR A 144 12.58 -17.26 -4.19
C TYR A 144 12.90 -16.84 -5.63
N LEU A 145 13.19 -15.56 -5.86
CA LEU A 145 13.52 -15.04 -7.18
C LEU A 145 14.84 -15.61 -7.71
N ASN A 146 15.88 -15.72 -6.87
CA ASN A 146 17.15 -16.31 -7.27
C ASN A 146 16.97 -17.78 -7.71
N ASN A 147 16.15 -18.55 -7.00
CA ASN A 147 15.88 -19.94 -7.36
C ASN A 147 15.04 -20.06 -8.63
N ARG A 148 14.14 -19.09 -8.89
CA ARG A 148 13.18 -19.15 -9.99
C ARG A 148 13.71 -18.56 -11.29
N TYR A 149 14.52 -17.51 -11.24
CA TYR A 149 15.03 -16.77 -12.41
C TYR A 149 16.55 -16.84 -12.55
N GLY A 150 17.27 -17.23 -11.50
CA GLY A 150 18.73 -17.19 -11.45
C GLY A 150 19.23 -15.90 -10.80
N GLN A 151 20.30 -16.01 -10.01
CA GLN A 151 20.84 -14.87 -9.25
C GLN A 151 21.34 -13.73 -10.14
N GLU A 152 21.94 -14.04 -11.30
CA GLU A 152 22.43 -13.06 -12.27
C GLU A 152 21.26 -12.26 -12.87
N ALA A 153 20.23 -12.95 -13.37
CA ALA A 153 19.02 -12.33 -13.89
C ALA A 153 18.35 -11.39 -12.86
N VAL A 154 18.25 -11.82 -11.60
CA VAL A 154 17.70 -10.98 -10.51
C VAL A 154 18.56 -9.74 -10.28
N SER A 155 19.88 -9.89 -10.27
CA SER A 155 20.82 -8.76 -10.12
C SER A 155 20.68 -7.76 -11.26
N ASP A 156 20.60 -8.25 -12.50
CA ASP A 156 20.51 -7.41 -13.68
C ASP A 156 19.15 -6.74 -13.83
N ALA A 157 18.06 -7.42 -13.50
CA ALA A 157 16.73 -6.81 -13.41
C ALA A 157 16.70 -5.62 -12.43
N LEU A 158 17.32 -5.78 -11.25
CA LEU A 158 17.37 -4.73 -10.23
C LEU A 158 18.21 -3.53 -10.64
N LYS A 159 19.27 -3.75 -11.44
CA LYS A 159 20.05 -2.65 -12.03
C LYS A 159 19.27 -1.96 -13.17
N ALA A 160 18.67 -2.74 -14.06
CA ALA A 160 17.97 -2.24 -15.24
C ALA A 160 16.73 -1.41 -14.86
N LEU A 161 16.02 -1.82 -13.81
CA LEU A 161 14.81 -1.16 -13.31
C LEU A 161 15.08 -0.43 -11.99
N SER A 162 16.21 0.28 -11.93
CA SER A 162 16.63 1.03 -10.73
C SER A 162 15.70 2.18 -10.36
N ASN A 163 14.77 2.56 -11.23
CA ASN A 163 13.71 3.54 -10.97
C ASN A 163 12.46 2.92 -10.32
N MET A 164 12.22 1.61 -10.50
CA MET A 164 11.13 0.91 -9.83
C MET A 164 11.46 0.64 -8.35
N GLN A 165 12.63 0.08 -8.02
CA GLN A 165 13.01 -0.23 -6.63
C GLN A 165 11.90 -0.90 -5.80
N PRO A 166 11.56 -2.18 -6.07
CA PRO A 166 10.41 -2.81 -5.41
C PRO A 166 10.61 -2.98 -3.89
N ASP A 167 9.61 -2.59 -3.10
CA ASP A 167 9.54 -2.87 -1.66
C ASP A 167 8.95 -4.26 -1.41
N LEU A 168 9.81 -5.26 -1.32
CA LEU A 168 9.43 -6.64 -0.96
C LEU A 168 9.52 -6.90 0.56
N THR A 169 9.49 -5.86 1.40
CA THR A 169 9.60 -6.01 2.87
C THR A 169 8.31 -6.54 3.53
N GLY A 170 8.30 -6.60 4.86
CA GLY A 170 7.10 -6.97 5.63
C GLY A 170 6.05 -5.85 5.76
N ARG A 171 6.28 -4.66 5.20
CA ARG A 171 5.34 -3.53 5.29
C ARG A 171 3.99 -3.89 4.66
N ASN A 172 2.93 -3.35 5.26
CA ASN A 172 1.58 -3.42 4.73
C ASN A 172 1.32 -2.20 3.85
N TYR A 173 0.88 -2.41 2.62
CA TYR A 173 0.38 -1.35 1.75
C TYR A 173 -1.14 -1.29 1.80
N ALA A 174 -1.68 -0.07 1.79
CA ALA A 174 -3.09 0.18 1.59
C ALA A 174 -3.29 1.20 0.48
N ALA A 175 -4.41 1.08 -0.23
CA ALA A 175 -4.84 2.02 -1.24
C ALA A 175 -6.31 2.41 -1.02
N VAL A 176 -6.67 3.65 -1.30
CA VAL A 176 -8.07 4.11 -1.24
C VAL A 176 -8.48 4.85 -2.51
N GLU A 177 -9.75 4.70 -2.89
CA GLU A 177 -10.42 5.61 -3.83
C GLU A 177 -10.95 6.80 -3.03
N VAL A 178 -10.49 8.00 -3.40
CA VAL A 178 -10.93 9.27 -2.82
C VAL A 178 -11.71 10.04 -3.86
N VAL A 179 -12.95 10.38 -3.54
CA VAL A 179 -13.78 11.27 -4.36
C VAL A 179 -13.53 12.70 -3.90
N ASP A 180 -13.18 13.59 -4.83
CA ASP A 180 -13.23 15.03 -4.60
C ASP A 180 -14.65 15.52 -4.92
N HIS A 181 -15.43 15.91 -3.91
CA HIS A 181 -16.81 16.37 -4.12
C HIS A 181 -16.89 17.67 -4.92
N LYS A 182 -15.83 18.49 -4.93
CA LYS A 182 -15.81 19.76 -5.65
C LYS A 182 -15.74 19.54 -7.17
N THR A 183 -14.96 18.57 -7.60
CA THR A 183 -14.70 18.29 -9.03
C THR A 183 -15.44 17.06 -9.55
N GLY A 184 -15.85 16.16 -8.66
CA GLY A 184 -16.38 14.83 -8.99
C GLY A 184 -15.30 13.83 -9.39
N GLU A 185 -14.02 14.21 -9.33
CA GLU A 185 -12.92 13.36 -9.74
C GLU A 185 -12.61 12.28 -8.69
N VAL A 186 -12.11 11.14 -9.16
CA VAL A 186 -11.70 10.03 -8.29
C VAL A 186 -10.19 9.87 -8.35
N HIS A 187 -9.56 10.00 -7.20
CA HIS A 187 -8.13 9.91 -6.98
C HIS A 187 -7.79 8.59 -6.29
N TYR A 188 -6.56 8.13 -6.48
CA TYR A 188 -6.00 7.01 -5.74
C TYR A 188 -4.94 7.47 -4.76
N VAL A 189 -5.05 7.04 -3.52
CA VAL A 189 -4.04 7.30 -2.48
C VAL A 189 -3.47 5.98 -2.02
N VAL A 190 -2.15 5.83 -2.05
CA VAL A 190 -1.41 4.64 -1.61
C VAL A 190 -0.48 5.04 -0.47
N ASP A 191 -0.44 4.25 0.59
CA ASP A 191 0.61 4.39 1.59
C ASP A 191 0.98 3.04 2.21
N SER A 192 2.13 3.02 2.87
CA SER A 192 2.66 1.84 3.56
C SER A 192 2.75 2.05 5.07
N SER A 193 2.72 0.94 5.81
CA SER A 193 2.95 0.97 7.25
C SER A 193 4.34 1.52 7.57
N VAL A 194 4.40 2.47 8.50
CA VAL A 194 5.65 3.08 8.95
C VAL A 194 6.08 2.49 10.28
N SER A 195 7.31 2.00 10.30
CA SER A 195 8.00 1.41 11.45
C SER A 195 8.67 2.47 12.33
N ASN A 196 9.17 2.05 13.49
CA ASN A 196 9.63 2.94 14.58
C ASN A 196 11.03 3.54 14.37
N ASP A 197 11.66 3.24 13.24
CA ASP A 197 13.10 3.31 13.01
C ASP A 197 13.63 4.77 13.05
N LYS A 198 12.74 5.75 12.93
CA LYS A 198 13.09 7.18 12.88
C LYS A 198 12.13 8.12 13.63
N LEU A 199 11.03 7.64 14.21
CA LEU A 199 9.96 8.49 14.78
C LEU A 199 9.26 7.82 15.98
N PRO A 200 8.67 8.60 16.91
CA PRO A 200 8.21 8.09 18.21
C PRO A 200 6.94 7.23 18.16
N ARG A 201 6.26 7.11 17.00
CA ARG A 201 5.07 6.27 16.84
C ARG A 201 5.05 5.53 15.50
N PRO A 202 4.93 4.19 15.51
CA PRO A 202 4.63 3.44 14.31
C PRO A 202 3.19 3.73 13.90
N VAL A 203 2.92 3.73 12.60
CA VAL A 203 1.58 3.94 12.08
C VAL A 203 1.28 2.90 11.01
N HIS A 204 0.10 2.30 11.09
CA HIS A 204 -0.38 1.39 10.05
C HIS A 204 -0.90 2.22 8.88
N SER A 205 -0.86 1.65 7.67
CA SER A 205 -1.21 2.38 6.44
C SER A 205 -2.65 2.91 6.45
N GLU A 206 -3.61 2.16 7.03
CA GLU A 206 -5.03 2.55 7.05
C GLU A 206 -5.30 3.84 7.86
N PRO A 207 -4.93 3.93 9.16
CA PRO A 207 -5.08 5.17 9.92
C PRO A 207 -4.14 6.29 9.46
N HIS A 208 -3.06 5.97 8.74
CA HIS A 208 -2.15 6.96 8.18
C HIS A 208 -2.79 7.71 7.01
N ILE A 209 -3.39 6.97 6.06
CA ILE A 209 -4.16 7.51 4.95
C ILE A 209 -5.38 8.27 5.48
N GLY A 210 -6.21 7.63 6.31
CA GLY A 210 -7.46 8.24 6.76
C GLY A 210 -7.22 9.52 7.57
N GLY A 211 -6.23 9.51 8.48
CA GLY A 211 -5.90 10.71 9.24
C GLY A 211 -5.42 11.86 8.35
N TRP A 212 -4.77 11.56 7.22
CA TRP A 212 -4.41 12.59 6.25
C TRP A 212 -5.63 13.18 5.55
N ILE A 213 -6.60 12.35 5.16
CA ILE A 213 -7.85 12.81 4.54
C ILE A 213 -8.67 13.65 5.53
N GLU A 214 -8.76 13.24 6.79
CA GLU A 214 -9.34 14.05 7.87
C GLU A 214 -8.66 15.43 7.93
N ARG A 215 -7.32 15.48 7.95
CA ARG A 215 -6.57 16.75 7.93
C ARG A 215 -6.84 17.55 6.66
N LEU A 216 -6.92 16.92 5.48
CA LEU A 216 -7.26 17.60 4.23
C LEU A 216 -8.62 18.31 4.33
N ASN A 217 -9.63 17.60 4.86
CA ASN A 217 -11.00 18.10 5.03
C ASN A 217 -11.13 19.20 6.09
N GLU A 218 -10.15 19.36 6.98
CA GLU A 218 -10.08 20.52 7.86
C GLU A 218 -9.68 21.81 7.13
N GLY A 219 -9.08 21.73 5.94
CA GLY A 219 -8.56 22.90 5.23
C GLY A 219 -7.30 23.52 5.86
N LEU A 220 -6.86 24.64 5.30
CA LEU A 220 -5.78 25.46 5.87
C LEU A 220 -6.32 26.32 7.01
N GLU A 221 -5.45 26.81 7.88
CA GLU A 221 -5.82 27.74 8.94
C GLU A 221 -6.53 28.98 8.33
N GLY A 222 -7.67 29.36 8.89
CA GLY A 222 -8.53 30.42 8.35
C GLY A 222 -9.28 30.08 7.05
N THR A 223 -9.06 28.90 6.45
CA THR A 223 -9.70 28.49 5.19
C THR A 223 -10.26 27.05 5.31
N PRO A 224 -11.35 26.84 6.08
CA PRO A 224 -11.97 25.53 6.22
C PRO A 224 -12.56 25.03 4.90
N VAL A 225 -12.56 23.71 4.69
CA VAL A 225 -13.23 23.09 3.53
C VAL A 225 -14.72 22.89 3.86
N PRO A 226 -15.64 23.52 3.10
CA PRO A 226 -17.07 23.26 3.24
C PRO A 226 -17.39 21.80 3.01
N GLU A 227 -18.40 21.25 3.69
CA GLU A 227 -18.76 19.83 3.59
C GLU A 227 -18.95 19.34 2.15
N LYS A 228 -19.62 20.14 1.32
CA LYS A 228 -19.86 19.87 -0.12
C LYS A 228 -18.59 19.84 -0.99
N ASP A 229 -17.46 20.31 -0.47
CA ASP A 229 -16.17 20.39 -1.17
C ASP A 229 -15.13 19.44 -0.54
N ARG A 230 -15.55 18.54 0.36
CA ARG A 230 -14.65 17.61 1.05
C ARG A 230 -14.26 16.42 0.17
N TYR A 231 -13.21 15.76 0.62
CA TYR A 231 -12.75 14.48 0.10
C TYR A 231 -13.41 13.33 0.86
N GLU A 232 -13.90 12.33 0.15
CA GLU A 232 -14.56 11.15 0.71
C GLU A 232 -13.84 9.86 0.30
N VAL A 233 -13.54 8.99 1.28
CA VAL A 233 -13.04 7.65 1.00
C VAL A 233 -14.20 6.74 0.61
N ARG A 234 -14.24 6.30 -0.65
CA ARG A 234 -15.30 5.44 -1.19
C ARG A 234 -14.99 3.95 -1.12
N THR A 235 -13.73 3.57 -1.24
CA THR A 235 -13.31 2.18 -1.17
C THR A 235 -11.89 2.11 -0.65
N MET A 236 -11.59 1.09 0.15
CA MET A 236 -10.25 0.80 0.65
C MET A 236 -9.82 -0.61 0.24
N TYR A 237 -8.54 -0.75 -0.08
CA TYR A 237 -7.81 -2.01 -0.13
C TYR A 237 -6.67 -1.97 0.89
N THR A 238 -6.42 -3.06 1.60
CA THR A 238 -5.22 -3.25 2.42
C THR A 238 -4.66 -4.65 2.21
N GLU A 239 -3.34 -4.80 2.09
CA GLU A 239 -2.76 -6.11 1.76
C GLU A 239 -3.07 -7.17 2.82
N ARG A 240 -3.01 -6.78 4.08
CA ARG A 240 -3.34 -7.63 5.24
C ARG A 240 -4.65 -7.19 5.86
N GLU A 241 -5.31 -8.10 6.57
CA GLU A 241 -6.49 -7.74 7.34
C GLU A 241 -6.19 -6.59 8.34
N PRO A 242 -7.06 -5.57 8.43
CA PRO A 242 -6.95 -4.50 9.41
C PRO A 242 -6.90 -5.07 10.83
N CYS A 243 -5.87 -4.69 11.59
CA CYS A 243 -5.72 -5.21 12.94
C CYS A 243 -6.81 -4.69 13.91
N GLY A 244 -7.25 -5.55 14.85
CA GLY A 244 -8.17 -5.18 15.94
C GLY A 244 -7.49 -4.54 17.17
N THR A 245 -8.12 -4.68 18.34
CA THR A 245 -7.83 -3.93 19.56
C THR A 245 -6.77 -4.54 20.49
N SER A 246 -6.13 -5.66 20.14
CA SER A 246 -5.14 -6.31 21.02
C SER A 246 -3.88 -5.47 21.26
N GLN A 247 -3.14 -5.76 22.34
CA GLN A 247 -1.90 -5.04 22.71
C GLN A 247 -0.91 -5.02 21.53
N GLY A 248 -0.36 -3.84 21.22
CA GLY A 248 0.56 -3.63 20.09
C GLY A 248 -0.12 -3.43 18.72
N HIS A 249 -1.44 -3.57 18.62
CA HIS A 249 -2.17 -3.33 17.39
C HIS A 249 -2.67 -1.89 17.32
N ALA A 250 -2.79 -1.36 16.11
CA ALA A 250 -3.26 0.00 15.87
C ALA A 250 -4.79 0.15 15.89
N ASP A 251 -5.59 -0.91 16.07
CA ASP A 251 -7.07 -0.80 16.01
C ASP A 251 -7.55 -0.17 14.68
N CYS A 252 -7.09 -0.74 13.58
CA CYS A 252 -7.39 -0.31 12.21
C CYS A 252 -8.81 -0.71 11.81
N SER A 253 -9.29 -1.88 12.22
CA SER A 253 -10.66 -2.33 11.89
C SER A 253 -11.71 -1.35 12.44
N SER A 254 -11.62 -1.00 13.72
CA SER A 254 -12.53 -0.02 14.32
C SER A 254 -12.31 1.37 13.70
N TYR A 255 -11.09 1.73 13.29
CA TYR A 255 -10.84 3.00 12.60
C TYR A 255 -11.58 3.06 11.26
N ILE A 256 -11.49 2.01 10.46
CA ILE A 256 -12.20 1.91 9.19
C ILE A 256 -13.71 2.04 9.43
N VAL A 257 -14.27 1.30 10.40
CA VAL A 257 -15.71 1.37 10.73
C VAL A 257 -16.18 2.79 11.10
N HIS A 258 -15.32 3.61 11.71
CA HIS A 258 -15.69 4.94 12.18
C HIS A 258 -15.39 6.08 11.20
N TYR A 259 -14.40 5.92 10.32
CA TYR A 259 -13.83 7.03 9.55
C TYR A 259 -13.86 6.80 8.03
N VAL A 260 -14.05 5.57 7.59
CA VAL A 260 -14.37 5.26 6.19
C VAL A 260 -15.90 5.25 6.10
N ALA A 261 -16.47 5.92 5.09
CA ALA A 261 -17.92 6.13 4.98
C ALA A 261 -18.68 4.81 5.15
N SER A 262 -19.89 4.83 5.73
CA SER A 262 -20.63 3.60 6.07
C SER A 262 -20.94 2.72 4.85
N GLU A 263 -21.00 3.35 3.68
CA GLU A 263 -21.22 2.81 2.35
C GLU A 263 -19.92 2.36 1.66
N ALA A 264 -18.76 2.74 2.21
CA ALA A 264 -17.49 2.42 1.62
C ALA A 264 -17.06 0.98 1.92
N THR A 265 -16.64 0.28 0.88
CA THR A 265 -16.24 -1.12 0.96
C THR A 265 -14.75 -1.24 1.31
N THR A 266 -14.42 -2.23 2.14
CA THR A 266 -13.03 -2.57 2.47
C THR A 266 -12.69 -3.95 1.93
N HIS A 267 -11.67 -4.00 1.08
CA HIS A 267 -11.10 -5.21 0.49
C HIS A 267 -9.73 -5.49 1.10
N TYR A 268 -9.32 -6.76 1.14
CA TYR A 268 -7.99 -7.10 1.59
C TYR A 268 -7.35 -8.26 0.81
N GLY A 269 -6.02 -8.22 0.72
CA GLY A 269 -5.23 -9.09 -0.17
C GLY A 269 -5.03 -10.51 0.36
N THR A 270 -4.86 -10.68 1.66
CA THR A 270 -4.72 -12.00 2.30
C THR A 270 -6.09 -12.51 2.76
N GLY A 271 -6.42 -13.77 2.47
CA GLY A 271 -7.72 -14.36 2.81
C GLY A 271 -7.95 -14.62 4.32
N TYR A 272 -6.93 -14.39 5.14
CA TYR A 272 -6.94 -14.76 6.55
C TYR A 272 -7.50 -13.66 7.47
N ARG A 273 -8.31 -14.05 8.48
CA ARG A 273 -8.93 -13.18 9.51
C ARG A 273 -8.61 -13.54 10.97
N LYS A 274 -8.20 -12.60 11.83
CA LYS A 274 -8.02 -12.80 13.29
C LYS A 274 -9.35 -12.61 14.03
N GLY A 275 -9.95 -13.71 14.50
CA GLY A 275 -11.21 -13.71 15.26
C GLY A 275 -12.07 -14.92 14.90
N PRO A 276 -13.34 -14.98 15.36
CA PRO A 276 -14.31 -15.96 14.85
C PRO A 276 -14.42 -15.80 13.33
N GLN A 277 -13.96 -16.81 12.61
CA GLN A 277 -14.08 -16.85 11.16
C GLN A 277 -15.43 -17.47 10.79
N ALA A 278 -15.97 -17.11 9.62
CA ALA A 278 -17.15 -17.79 9.08
C ALA A 278 -16.85 -19.30 8.88
N GLU A 279 -15.62 -19.60 8.47
CA GLU A 279 -15.04 -20.95 8.42
C GLU A 279 -13.79 -20.95 9.30
N PRO A 280 -13.73 -21.73 10.40
CA PRO A 280 -12.54 -21.82 11.25
C PRO A 280 -11.30 -22.26 10.46
N PHE A 281 -10.14 -21.69 10.79
CA PHE A 281 -8.87 -22.21 10.29
C PHE A 281 -8.65 -23.65 10.80
N ASP A 282 -8.53 -24.58 9.86
CA ASP A 282 -8.18 -25.97 10.11
C ASP A 282 -6.72 -26.20 9.74
N ALA A 283 -5.88 -26.39 10.76
CA ALA A 283 -4.45 -26.63 10.58
C ALA A 283 -4.16 -27.98 9.91
N GLU A 284 -5.03 -28.99 10.10
CA GLU A 284 -4.86 -30.32 9.52
C GLU A 284 -5.25 -30.34 8.03
N ALA A 285 -6.16 -29.44 7.62
CA ALA A 285 -6.54 -29.26 6.21
C ALA A 285 -5.54 -28.38 5.42
N ASP A 286 -4.69 -27.60 6.10
CA ASP A 286 -3.71 -26.74 5.43
C ASP A 286 -2.43 -27.52 5.07
N LEU A 287 -2.35 -27.93 3.80
CA LEU A 287 -1.25 -28.76 3.29
C LEU A 287 0.10 -28.02 3.17
N ARG A 288 0.19 -26.74 3.57
CA ARG A 288 1.42 -25.96 3.44
C ARG A 288 2.39 -26.31 4.57
N PRO A 289 3.68 -26.56 4.25
CA PRO A 289 4.68 -26.85 5.27
C PRO A 289 4.78 -25.75 6.34
N GLN A 290 4.85 -26.15 7.61
CA GLN A 290 5.06 -25.26 8.76
C GLN A 290 3.94 -24.23 9.02
N VAL A 291 2.74 -24.44 8.46
CA VAL A 291 1.54 -23.64 8.76
C VAL A 291 0.75 -24.33 9.88
N ASN A 292 1.12 -24.05 11.13
CA ASN A 292 0.52 -24.70 12.31
C ASN A 292 -0.45 -23.78 13.05
N SER A 293 -0.54 -22.52 12.62
CA SER A 293 -1.38 -21.52 13.23
C SER A 293 -1.94 -20.58 12.19
N THR A 294 -2.98 -19.91 12.59
CA THR A 294 -3.60 -18.83 11.84
C THR A 294 -2.63 -17.69 11.50
N ARG A 295 -1.71 -17.37 12.41
CA ARG A 295 -0.64 -16.40 12.15
C ARG A 295 0.33 -16.91 11.07
N ASP A 296 0.64 -18.20 11.07
CA ASP A 296 1.52 -18.79 10.06
C ASP A 296 0.85 -18.79 8.68
N ALA A 297 -0.46 -19.10 8.63
CA ALA A 297 -1.25 -19.04 7.40
C ALA A 297 -1.25 -17.62 6.79
N MET A 298 -1.49 -16.59 7.61
CA MET A 298 -1.42 -15.18 7.20
C MET A 298 -0.03 -14.81 6.65
N ASN A 299 1.03 -15.21 7.35
CA ASN A 299 2.39 -14.93 6.94
C ASN A 299 2.76 -15.64 5.64
N ALA A 300 2.30 -16.87 5.46
CA ALA A 300 2.48 -17.63 4.23
C ALA A 300 1.71 -17.00 3.06
N ASP A 301 0.46 -16.56 3.27
CA ASP A 301 -0.33 -15.84 2.26
C ASP A 301 0.36 -14.54 1.84
N PHE A 302 0.82 -13.75 2.82
CA PHE A 302 1.55 -12.52 2.56
C PHE A 302 2.87 -12.80 1.83
N GLN A 303 3.61 -13.83 2.22
CA GLN A 303 4.85 -14.20 1.51
C GLN A 303 4.56 -14.59 0.06
N ARG A 304 3.49 -15.34 -0.21
CA ARG A 304 3.06 -15.64 -1.59
C ARG A 304 2.73 -14.36 -2.36
N HIS A 305 2.03 -13.42 -1.73
CA HIS A 305 1.72 -12.13 -2.33
C HIS A 305 3.00 -11.36 -2.70
N VAL A 306 3.96 -11.25 -1.79
CA VAL A 306 5.26 -10.58 -2.04
C VAL A 306 6.06 -11.29 -3.14
N ASN A 307 6.10 -12.63 -3.12
CA ASN A 307 6.76 -13.42 -4.17
C ASN A 307 6.12 -13.18 -5.54
N ALA A 308 4.80 -13.14 -5.62
CA ALA A 308 4.07 -12.89 -6.87
C ALA A 308 4.31 -11.46 -7.40
N LEU A 309 4.49 -10.47 -6.53
CA LEU A 309 4.94 -9.14 -6.96
C LEU A 309 6.39 -9.16 -7.46
N GLY A 310 7.26 -9.94 -6.81
CA GLY A 310 8.60 -10.22 -7.31
C GLY A 310 8.58 -10.86 -8.70
N ASP A 311 7.66 -11.79 -8.96
CA ASP A 311 7.45 -12.34 -10.32
C ASP A 311 7.05 -11.23 -11.30
N VAL A 312 6.07 -10.39 -10.97
CA VAL A 312 5.68 -9.24 -11.84
C VAL A 312 6.88 -8.36 -12.17
N PHE A 313 7.71 -8.03 -11.17
CA PHE A 313 8.93 -7.26 -11.38
C PHE A 313 9.89 -7.94 -12.36
N MET A 314 10.17 -9.23 -12.17
CA MET A 314 11.08 -9.99 -13.05
C MET A 314 10.54 -10.10 -14.48
N ARG A 315 9.23 -10.33 -14.63
CA ARG A 315 8.57 -10.42 -15.94
C ARG A 315 8.60 -9.08 -16.67
N PHE A 316 8.39 -7.99 -15.93
CA PHE A 316 8.50 -6.65 -16.47
C PHE A 316 9.93 -6.30 -16.91
N ALA A 317 10.94 -6.80 -16.19
CA ALA A 317 12.34 -6.72 -16.60
C ALA A 317 12.69 -7.62 -17.81
N GLY A 318 11.72 -8.34 -18.38
CA GLY A 318 11.91 -9.21 -19.56
C GLY A 318 12.43 -10.61 -19.25
N TYR A 319 12.53 -11.00 -17.97
CA TYR A 319 13.04 -12.32 -17.59
C TYR A 319 11.93 -13.36 -17.47
N GLN A 320 12.23 -14.58 -17.92
CA GLN A 320 11.37 -15.74 -17.80
C GLN A 320 11.86 -16.67 -16.68
N PRO A 321 10.97 -17.39 -15.98
CA PRO A 321 11.38 -18.42 -15.02
C PRO A 321 12.23 -19.51 -15.68
N ILE A 322 13.26 -19.97 -14.99
CA ILE A 322 14.09 -21.10 -15.42
C ILE A 322 13.19 -22.33 -15.56
N GLY A 323 13.25 -23.01 -16.71
CA GLY A 323 12.54 -24.26 -16.95
C GLY A 323 11.08 -24.12 -17.39
N GLN A 324 10.63 -22.93 -17.82
CA GLN A 324 9.45 -22.81 -18.68
C GLN A 324 9.89 -22.71 -20.15
N PRO A 325 9.27 -23.48 -21.07
CA PRO A 325 9.60 -23.46 -22.50
C PRO A 325 9.25 -22.13 -23.17
#